data_AF-A0A529FHN2-F1
#
_entry.id   AF-A0A529FHN2-F1
#
_cell.length_a   1.000
_cell.length_b   1.000
_cell.length_c   1.000
_cell.angle_alpha   90.00
_cell.angle_beta   90.00
_cell.angle_gamma   90.00
#
_symmetry.space_group_name_H-M   'P 1'
#
loop_
_entity.id
_entity.type
_entity.pdbx_description
1 polymer ?
#
loop_
_entity_poly.entity_id
_entity_poly.type
_entity_poly.pdbx_seq_one_letter_code
_entity_poly.pdbx_strand_id
1 'polypeptide(L)'
;DHDRYLSALYAPADKRDALFSLYAFNAEIASVRDRIHEPLPGEVRLQWWRDVIAAENDAETGHPIADALRATISANRLPKTAFDNMLEARIFDLYDDPMPSRTDLEGYCGETAAALIQLAAMMLDPQEAPRFADLAGRAGCAQAITGLLLLLPLYRRRGQCFVPADILAAAGSS
;
A
#
# COMPACT_ATOMS: atom_id res chain seq x y z
N ASP A 1 9.94 -4.95 -6.67
CA ASP A 1 8.80 -4.76 -7.58
C ASP A 1 9.34 -4.30 -8.93
N HIS A 2 9.35 -5.19 -9.93
CA HIS A 2 9.96 -4.90 -11.24
C HIS A 2 9.10 -3.93 -12.06
N ASP A 3 7.78 -4.11 -12.04
CA ASP A 3 6.84 -3.30 -12.81
C ASP A 3 6.84 -1.85 -12.31
N ARG A 4 6.88 -1.64 -10.98
CA ARG A 4 7.00 -0.29 -10.39
C ARG A 4 8.34 0.37 -10.67
N TYR A 5 9.43 -0.41 -10.71
CA TYR A 5 10.72 0.11 -11.12
C TYR A 5 10.67 0.62 -12.57
N LEU A 6 10.18 -0.21 -13.50
CA LEU A 6 10.03 0.19 -14.91
C LEU A 6 9.09 1.37 -15.08
N SER A 7 7.95 1.40 -14.36
CA SER A 7 7.01 2.52 -14.46
C SER A 7 7.63 3.84 -14.02
N ALA A 8 8.46 3.83 -12.96
CA ALA A 8 9.14 5.03 -12.48
C ALA A 8 10.17 5.57 -13.49
N LEU A 9 10.74 4.73 -14.36
CA LEU A 9 11.68 5.19 -15.39
C LEU A 9 11.01 6.09 -16.46
N TYR A 10 9.69 6.01 -16.62
CA TYR A 10 8.93 6.92 -17.49
C TYR A 10 8.68 8.30 -16.87
N ALA A 11 8.94 8.47 -15.57
CA ALA A 11 8.82 9.77 -14.91
C ALA A 11 10.02 10.70 -15.22
N PRO A 12 9.84 12.03 -15.07
CA PRO A 12 10.95 12.99 -15.08
C PRO A 12 12.05 12.58 -14.10
N ALA A 13 13.32 12.75 -14.49
CA ALA A 13 14.47 12.24 -13.74
C ALA A 13 14.53 12.77 -12.29
N ASP A 14 14.15 14.04 -12.08
CA ASP A 14 14.09 14.73 -10.80
C ASP A 14 12.98 14.23 -9.86
N LYS A 15 12.04 13.40 -10.38
CA LYS A 15 10.92 12.83 -9.61
C LYS A 15 11.11 11.35 -9.28
N ARG A 16 12.09 10.69 -9.88
CA ARG A 16 12.25 9.22 -9.78
C ARG A 16 12.59 8.77 -8.37
N ASP A 17 13.47 9.49 -7.69
CA ASP A 17 13.90 9.10 -6.34
C ASP A 17 12.73 9.15 -5.33
N ALA A 18 11.84 10.13 -5.48
CA ALA A 18 10.60 10.23 -4.70
C ALA A 18 9.63 9.09 -5.00
N LEU A 19 9.51 8.67 -6.26
CA LEU A 19 8.72 7.49 -6.62
C LEU A 19 9.35 6.21 -6.07
N PHE A 20 10.67 6.06 -6.15
CA PHE A 20 11.38 4.90 -5.65
C PHE A 20 11.25 4.76 -4.14
N SER A 21 11.35 5.85 -3.37
CA SER A 21 11.15 5.81 -1.91
C SER A 21 9.74 5.36 -1.54
N LEU A 22 8.72 5.90 -2.22
CA LEU A 22 7.32 5.50 -2.03
C LEU A 22 7.08 4.03 -2.39
N TYR A 23 7.61 3.58 -3.53
CA TYR A 23 7.44 2.19 -3.98
C TYR A 23 8.23 1.19 -3.12
N ALA A 24 9.41 1.58 -2.63
CA ALA A 24 10.18 0.78 -1.68
C ALA A 24 9.45 0.65 -0.34
N PHE A 25 8.85 1.73 0.17
CA PHE A 25 7.99 1.68 1.35
C PHE A 25 6.80 0.72 1.15
N ASN A 26 6.07 0.86 0.04
CA ASN A 26 4.94 -0.01 -0.26
C ASN A 26 5.37 -1.49 -0.34
N ALA A 27 6.51 -1.78 -0.97
CA ALA A 27 7.05 -3.13 -1.04
C ALA A 27 7.43 -3.68 0.35
N GLU A 28 8.03 -2.87 1.21
CA GLU A 28 8.36 -3.26 2.58
C GLU A 28 7.11 -3.63 3.39
N ILE A 29 6.09 -2.75 3.43
CA ILE A 29 4.88 -3.01 4.22
C ILE A 29 4.05 -4.19 3.66
N ALA A 30 3.99 -4.35 2.33
CA ALA A 30 3.30 -5.48 1.72
C ALA A 30 4.00 -6.81 1.99
N SER A 31 5.33 -6.80 2.11
CA SER A 31 6.13 -8.01 2.36
C SER A 31 6.12 -8.48 3.83
N VAL A 32 5.53 -7.70 4.75
CA VAL A 32 5.50 -8.05 6.18
C VAL A 32 4.86 -9.42 6.39
N ARG A 33 3.71 -9.68 5.74
CA ARG A 33 3.03 -10.97 5.82
C ARG A 33 3.83 -12.13 5.21
N ASP A 34 4.72 -11.87 4.26
CA ASP A 34 5.57 -12.92 3.68
C ASP A 34 6.66 -13.37 4.65
N ARG A 35 7.08 -12.50 5.56
CA ARG A 35 8.22 -12.71 6.47
C ARG A 35 7.77 -13.21 7.84
N ILE A 36 6.51 -12.99 8.21
CA ILE A 36 6.00 -13.16 9.57
C ILE A 36 4.76 -14.08 9.54
N HIS A 37 4.74 -15.07 10.44
CA HIS A 37 3.67 -16.08 10.53
C HIS A 37 2.73 -15.87 11.71
N GLU A 38 3.10 -15.02 12.68
CA GLU A 38 2.27 -14.65 13.83
C GLU A 38 1.87 -13.17 13.69
N PRO A 39 0.62 -12.77 13.97
CA PRO A 39 0.19 -11.38 13.75
C PRO A 39 1.03 -10.34 14.51
N LEU A 40 1.34 -10.61 15.78
CA LEU A 40 1.93 -9.63 16.69
C LEU A 40 3.29 -9.06 16.20
N PRO A 41 4.28 -9.86 15.77
CA PRO A 41 5.50 -9.30 15.17
C PRO A 41 5.26 -8.41 13.94
N GLY A 42 4.22 -8.72 13.16
CA GLY A 42 3.82 -7.92 11.99
C GLY A 42 3.26 -6.57 12.41
N GLU A 43 2.40 -6.55 13.42
CA GLU A 43 1.86 -5.32 14.00
C GLU A 43 2.96 -4.42 14.56
N VAL A 44 3.93 -5.01 15.28
CA VAL A 44 5.10 -4.26 15.79
C VAL A 44 5.89 -3.62 14.63
N ARG A 45 6.07 -4.34 13.51
CA ARG A 45 6.75 -3.81 12.33
C ARG A 45 5.97 -2.66 11.67
N LEU A 46 4.64 -2.77 11.56
CA LEU A 46 3.79 -1.71 11.01
C LEU A 46 3.71 -0.50 11.95
N GLN A 47 3.65 -0.74 13.26
CA GLN A 47 3.67 0.32 14.27
C GLN A 47 4.99 1.09 14.25
N TRP A 48 6.14 0.41 14.08
CA TRP A 48 7.42 1.10 13.89
C TRP A 48 7.38 2.05 12.67
N TRP A 49 6.77 1.64 11.56
CA TRP A 49 6.61 2.50 10.39
C TRP A 49 5.74 3.72 10.68
N ARG A 50 4.63 3.51 11.40
CA ARG A 50 3.73 4.58 11.85
C ARG A 50 4.46 5.62 12.69
N ASP A 51 5.23 5.17 13.69
CA ASP A 51 5.99 6.05 14.58
C ASP A 51 7.07 6.83 13.82
N VAL A 52 7.77 6.17 12.91
CA VAL A 52 8.83 6.76 12.07
C VAL A 52 8.28 7.83 11.12
N ILE A 53 7.11 7.61 10.53
CA ILE A 53 6.45 8.59 9.65
C ILE A 53 5.88 9.75 10.45
N ALA A 54 5.35 9.48 11.65
CA ALA A 54 4.80 10.50 12.54
C ALA A 54 5.88 11.42 13.14
N ALA A 55 7.09 10.93 13.34
CA ALA A 55 8.19 11.68 13.95
C ALA A 55 8.46 13.04 13.25
N GLU A 56 8.39 14.13 14.02
CA GLU A 56 8.59 15.51 13.55
C GLU A 56 10.04 16.01 13.63
N ASN A 57 10.97 15.21 14.14
CA ASN A 57 12.39 15.56 14.20
C ASN A 57 13.09 15.18 12.88
N ASP A 58 14.19 15.83 12.50
CA ASP A 58 14.93 15.45 11.28
C ASP A 58 16.00 14.38 11.53
N ALA A 59 15.93 13.64 12.66
CA ALA A 59 16.93 12.62 12.96
C ALA A 59 16.80 11.42 12.02
N GLU A 60 17.93 10.92 11.51
CA GLU A 60 17.98 9.68 10.75
C GLU A 60 17.61 8.50 11.65
N THR A 61 16.82 7.59 11.10
CA THR A 61 16.41 6.35 11.77
C THR A 61 17.44 5.24 11.62
N GLY A 62 18.37 5.39 10.66
CA GLY A 62 19.31 4.34 10.26
C GLY A 62 18.69 3.31 9.30
N HIS A 63 17.42 3.48 8.92
CA HIS A 63 16.74 2.65 7.93
C HIS A 63 16.62 3.43 6.61
N PRO A 64 17.39 3.08 5.56
CA PRO A 64 17.55 3.94 4.38
C PRO A 64 16.24 4.24 3.65
N ILE A 65 15.32 3.27 3.57
CA ILE A 65 14.00 3.48 2.94
C ILE A 65 13.15 4.45 3.76
N ALA A 66 13.21 4.38 5.09
CA ALA A 66 12.42 5.25 5.95
C ALA A 66 12.94 6.69 5.89
N ASP A 67 14.26 6.87 5.93
CA ASP A 67 14.87 8.20 5.85
C ASP A 67 14.57 8.84 4.48
N ALA A 68 14.68 8.09 3.38
CA ALA A 68 14.29 8.54 2.04
C ALA A 68 12.79 8.87 1.94
N LEU A 69 11.92 8.05 2.54
CA LEU A 69 10.48 8.28 2.54
C LEU A 69 10.13 9.56 3.30
N ARG A 70 10.71 9.79 4.48
CA ARG A 70 10.46 10.99 5.30
C ARG A 70 10.88 12.26 4.59
N ALA A 71 12.06 12.24 3.95
CA ALA A 71 12.51 13.32 3.08
C ALA A 71 11.50 13.57 1.93
N THR A 72 10.99 12.49 1.32
CA THR A 72 10.00 12.56 0.23
C THR A 72 8.66 13.14 0.69
N ILE A 73 8.17 12.73 1.87
CA ILE A 73 6.93 13.23 2.49
C ILE A 73 7.05 14.73 2.74
N SER A 74 8.16 15.16 3.35
CA SER A 74 8.42 16.58 3.64
C SER A 74 8.52 17.42 2.36
N ALA A 75 9.34 16.98 1.40
CA ALA A 75 9.59 17.72 0.15
C ALA A 75 8.33 17.90 -0.71
N ASN A 76 7.44 16.89 -0.73
CA ASN A 76 6.21 16.92 -1.53
C ASN A 76 4.94 17.26 -0.72
N ARG A 77 5.08 17.56 0.57
CA ARG A 77 3.97 17.85 1.51
C ARG A 77 2.87 16.78 1.48
N LEU A 78 3.28 15.52 1.43
CA LEU A 78 2.33 14.40 1.34
C LEU A 78 1.56 14.24 2.65
N PRO A 79 0.27 13.87 2.59
CA PRO A 79 -0.54 13.69 3.79
C PRO A 79 -0.08 12.45 4.57
N LYS A 80 0.47 12.65 5.78
CA LYS A 80 0.89 11.55 6.67
C LYS A 80 -0.26 10.57 6.97
N THR A 81 -1.51 11.06 7.01
CA THR A 81 -2.72 10.25 7.22
C THR A 81 -2.91 9.19 6.14
N ALA A 82 -2.51 9.44 4.89
CA ALA A 82 -2.60 8.43 3.83
C ALA A 82 -1.67 7.24 4.10
N PHE A 83 -0.47 7.49 4.63
CA PHE A 83 0.45 6.41 5.01
C PHE A 83 -0.05 5.63 6.23
N ASP A 84 -0.66 6.32 7.19
CA ASP A 84 -1.27 5.69 8.36
C ASP A 84 -2.40 4.73 7.94
N ASN A 85 -3.29 5.17 7.05
CA ASN A 85 -4.34 4.31 6.51
C ASN A 85 -3.77 3.12 5.72
N MET A 86 -2.71 3.33 4.94
CA MET A 86 -2.02 2.24 4.23
C MET A 86 -1.48 1.19 5.21
N LEU A 87 -0.91 1.61 6.34
CA LEU A 87 -0.42 0.71 7.38
C LEU A 87 -1.58 -0.04 8.05
N GLU A 88 -2.68 0.65 8.35
CA GLU A 88 -3.88 0.06 8.94
C GLU A 88 -4.49 -1.01 8.03
N ALA A 89 -4.60 -0.73 6.73
CA ALA A 89 -5.08 -1.70 5.74
C ALA A 89 -4.18 -2.95 5.67
N ARG A 90 -2.87 -2.82 5.94
CA ARG A 90 -1.94 -3.95 5.98
C ARG A 90 -2.04 -4.79 7.25
N ILE A 91 -2.70 -4.33 8.30
CA ILE A 91 -3.01 -5.15 9.47
C ILE A 91 -3.90 -6.32 9.05
N PHE A 92 -4.89 -6.09 8.18
CA PHE A 92 -5.74 -7.16 7.65
C PHE A 92 -4.93 -8.32 7.06
N ASP A 93 -3.85 -8.02 6.33
CA ASP A 93 -2.99 -9.03 5.72
C ASP A 93 -2.33 -9.94 6.77
N LEU A 94 -2.20 -9.53 8.03
CA LEU A 94 -1.59 -10.30 9.13
C LEU A 94 -2.52 -11.33 9.75
N TYR A 95 -3.82 -11.18 9.52
CA TYR A 95 -4.85 -12.10 10.00
C TYR A 95 -5.32 -13.00 8.86
N ASP A 96 -5.87 -14.17 9.20
CA ASP A 96 -6.40 -15.15 8.24
C ASP A 96 -7.93 -15.09 8.14
N ASP A 97 -8.53 -14.03 8.69
CA ASP A 97 -9.95 -13.78 8.58
C ASP A 97 -10.33 -13.54 7.11
N PRO A 98 -11.46 -14.11 6.64
CA PRO A 98 -11.93 -13.87 5.28
C PRO A 98 -12.33 -12.41 5.09
N MET A 99 -12.14 -11.90 3.87
CA MET A 99 -12.61 -10.57 3.47
C MET A 99 -14.12 -10.45 3.73
N PRO A 100 -14.58 -9.55 4.60
CA PRO A 100 -15.96 -9.61 5.10
C PRO A 100 -17.02 -9.31 4.04
N SER A 101 -16.79 -8.28 3.21
CA SER A 101 -17.73 -7.88 2.16
C SER A 101 -17.03 -7.24 0.96
N ARG A 102 -17.79 -7.07 -0.13
CA ARG A 102 -17.32 -6.31 -1.28
C ARG A 102 -16.92 -4.89 -0.91
N THR A 103 -17.66 -4.24 -0.01
CA THR A 103 -17.37 -2.87 0.44
C THR A 103 -16.02 -2.82 1.17
N ASP A 104 -15.73 -3.81 2.01
CA ASP A 104 -14.45 -3.89 2.72
C ASP A 104 -13.28 -4.10 1.75
N LEU A 105 -13.49 -4.92 0.71
CA LEU A 105 -12.50 -5.10 -0.35
C LEU A 105 -12.25 -3.80 -1.13
N GLU A 106 -13.31 -3.05 -1.46
CA GLU A 106 -13.18 -1.76 -2.12
C GLU A 106 -12.43 -0.74 -1.22
N GLY A 107 -12.68 -0.76 0.09
CA GLY A 107 -11.91 0.01 1.08
C GLY A 107 -10.44 -0.39 1.13
N TYR A 108 -10.13 -1.69 1.20
CA TYR A 108 -8.77 -2.22 1.15
C TYR A 108 -8.04 -1.78 -0.13
N CYS A 109 -8.72 -1.83 -1.29
CA CYS A 109 -8.17 -1.34 -2.55
C CYS A 109 -7.86 0.16 -2.52
N GLY A 110 -8.76 0.94 -1.89
CA GLY A 110 -8.63 2.37 -1.66
C GLY A 110 -7.38 2.71 -0.86
N GLU A 111 -7.23 2.09 0.31
CA GLU A 111 -6.14 2.37 1.24
C GLU A 111 -4.83 1.64 0.89
N THR A 112 -4.77 0.88 -0.20
CA THR A 112 -3.52 0.25 -0.66
C THR A 112 -3.09 0.75 -2.04
N ALA A 113 -3.56 0.11 -3.11
CA ALA A 113 -3.10 0.38 -4.47
C ALA A 113 -3.55 1.77 -4.96
N ALA A 114 -4.75 2.22 -4.60
CA ALA A 114 -5.24 3.54 -5.00
C ALA A 114 -4.50 4.67 -4.29
N ALA A 115 -4.33 4.59 -2.96
CA ALA A 115 -3.52 5.52 -2.19
C ALA A 115 -2.11 5.67 -2.77
N LEU A 116 -1.47 4.55 -3.15
CA LEU A 116 -0.16 4.56 -3.78
C LEU A 116 -0.12 5.34 -5.11
N ILE A 117 -1.13 5.17 -5.96
CA ILE A 117 -1.24 5.91 -7.24
C ILE A 117 -1.51 7.39 -6.98
N GLN A 118 -2.37 7.73 -6.02
CA GLN A 118 -2.68 9.12 -5.66
C GLN A 118 -1.44 9.84 -5.11
N LEU A 119 -0.69 9.22 -4.20
CA LEU A 119 0.56 9.77 -3.68
C LEU A 119 1.60 9.97 -4.80
N ALA A 120 1.72 9.00 -5.73
CA ALA A 120 2.58 9.15 -6.90
C ALA A 120 2.15 10.33 -7.79
N ALA A 121 0.85 10.51 -8.02
CA ALA A 121 0.32 11.63 -8.78
C ALA A 121 0.64 12.98 -8.11
N MET A 122 0.51 13.07 -6.77
CA MET A 122 0.86 14.28 -6.01
C MET A 122 2.34 14.66 -6.15
N MET A 123 3.26 13.68 -6.20
CA MET A 123 4.69 13.95 -6.37
C MET A 123 5.04 14.38 -7.80
N LEU A 124 4.35 13.80 -8.79
CA LEU A 124 4.56 14.08 -10.21
C LEU A 124 4.02 15.45 -10.61
N ASP A 125 2.77 15.74 -10.24
CA ASP A 125 2.11 17.01 -10.51
C ASP A 125 1.06 17.34 -9.42
N PRO A 126 1.44 18.12 -8.40
CA PRO A 126 0.53 18.48 -7.31
C PRO A 126 -0.70 19.27 -7.77
N GLN A 127 -0.61 20.01 -8.89
CA GLN A 127 -1.71 20.85 -9.38
C GLN A 127 -2.75 20.01 -10.12
N GLU A 128 -2.30 19.05 -10.92
CA GLU A 128 -3.18 18.17 -11.69
C GLU A 128 -3.66 16.95 -10.88
N ALA A 129 -2.97 16.55 -9.81
CA ALA A 129 -3.32 15.38 -9.01
C ALA A 129 -4.80 15.32 -8.57
N PRO A 130 -5.44 16.41 -8.09
CA PRO A 130 -6.86 16.38 -7.74
C PRO A 130 -7.78 16.02 -8.91
N ARG A 131 -7.42 16.42 -10.14
CA ARG A 131 -8.19 16.12 -11.35
C ARG A 131 -8.21 14.62 -11.66
N PHE A 132 -7.17 13.90 -11.27
CA PHE A 132 -7.01 12.46 -11.51
C PHE A 132 -7.41 11.58 -10.32
N ALA A 133 -7.90 12.14 -9.22
CA ALA A 133 -8.17 11.39 -7.97
C ALA A 133 -9.16 10.23 -8.15
N ASP A 134 -10.29 10.45 -8.85
CA ASP A 134 -11.28 9.40 -9.16
C ASP A 134 -10.69 8.31 -10.06
N LEU A 135 -9.93 8.71 -11.09
CA LEU A 135 -9.25 7.76 -11.98
C LEU A 135 -8.21 6.93 -11.23
N ALA A 136 -7.43 7.56 -10.35
CA ALA A 136 -6.45 6.88 -9.49
C ALA A 136 -7.12 5.88 -8.54
N GLY A 137 -8.29 6.23 -7.99
CA GLY A 137 -9.13 5.32 -7.20
C GLY A 137 -9.51 4.06 -7.97
N ARG A 138 -10.08 4.23 -9.18
CA ARG A 138 -10.51 3.11 -10.02
C ARG A 138 -9.35 2.27 -10.53
N ALA A 139 -8.26 2.92 -10.96
CA ALA A 139 -7.04 2.24 -11.41
C ALA A 139 -6.42 1.42 -10.27
N GLY A 140 -6.38 1.97 -9.06
CA GLY A 140 -5.91 1.27 -7.87
C GLY A 140 -6.74 0.04 -7.55
N CYS A 141 -8.07 0.16 -7.57
CA CYS A 141 -8.97 -0.97 -7.38
C CYS A 141 -8.78 -2.07 -8.43
N ALA A 142 -8.70 -1.70 -9.71
CA ALA A 142 -8.42 -2.65 -10.78
C ALA A 142 -7.06 -3.36 -10.59
N GLN A 143 -6.01 -2.62 -10.21
CA GLN A 143 -4.68 -3.18 -9.94
C GLN A 143 -4.69 -4.11 -8.73
N ALA A 144 -5.32 -3.72 -7.63
CA ALA A 144 -5.42 -4.52 -6.41
C ALA A 144 -6.18 -5.83 -6.69
N ILE A 145 -7.37 -5.76 -7.28
CA ILE A 145 -8.16 -6.95 -7.61
C ILE A 145 -7.39 -7.89 -8.54
N THR A 146 -6.74 -7.35 -9.58
CA THR A 146 -5.93 -8.16 -10.51
C THR A 146 -4.78 -8.85 -9.77
N GLY A 147 -4.09 -8.12 -8.89
CA GLY A 147 -3.03 -8.68 -8.04
C GLY A 147 -3.55 -9.80 -7.14
N LEU A 148 -4.72 -9.59 -6.51
CA LEU A 148 -5.36 -10.59 -5.66
C LEU A 148 -5.72 -11.87 -6.42
N LEU A 149 -6.20 -11.75 -7.66
CA LEU A 149 -6.49 -12.89 -8.53
C LEU A 149 -5.22 -13.64 -8.96
N LEU A 150 -4.17 -12.92 -9.33
CA LEU A 150 -2.88 -13.53 -9.72
C LEU A 150 -2.23 -14.29 -8.55
N LEU A 151 -2.35 -13.75 -7.34
CA LEU A 151 -1.76 -14.32 -6.12
C LEU A 151 -2.73 -15.26 -5.38
N LEU A 152 -3.93 -15.49 -5.90
CA LEU A 152 -4.94 -16.35 -5.28
C LEU A 152 -4.40 -17.75 -4.89
N PRO A 153 -3.59 -18.45 -5.71
CA PRO A 153 -3.02 -19.74 -5.31
C PRO A 153 -2.09 -19.64 -4.09
N LEU A 154 -1.36 -18.53 -3.95
CA LEU A 154 -0.48 -18.27 -2.81
C LEU A 154 -1.30 -17.99 -1.55
N TYR A 155 -2.26 -17.07 -1.64
CA TYR A 155 -3.14 -16.72 -0.51
C TYR A 155 -3.91 -17.93 0.00
N ARG A 156 -4.46 -18.75 -0.90
CA ARG A 156 -5.16 -19.98 -0.54
C ARG A 156 -4.26 -20.99 0.18
N ARG A 157 -2.99 -21.12 -0.22
CA ARG A 157 -2.03 -22.00 0.48
C ARG A 157 -1.70 -21.52 1.89
N ARG A 158 -1.82 -20.22 2.14
CA ARG A 158 -1.60 -19.58 3.44
C ARG A 158 -2.84 -19.52 4.32
N GLY A 159 -4.00 -19.96 3.82
CA GLY A 159 -5.28 -19.84 4.53
C GLY A 159 -5.97 -18.50 4.38
N GLN A 160 -5.44 -17.58 3.57
CA GLN A 160 -6.00 -16.25 3.38
C GLN A 160 -7.10 -16.26 2.30
N CYS A 161 -8.23 -15.62 2.58
CA CYS A 161 -9.33 -15.46 1.63
C CYS A 161 -9.67 -13.99 1.40
N PHE A 162 -9.16 -13.43 0.31
CA PHE A 162 -9.47 -12.07 -0.13
C PHE A 162 -10.76 -11.97 -0.96
N VAL A 163 -11.35 -13.10 -1.36
CA VAL A 163 -12.66 -13.09 -2.02
C VAL A 163 -13.72 -12.76 -0.97
N PRO A 164 -14.53 -11.72 -1.17
CA PRO A 164 -15.57 -11.33 -0.22
C PRO A 164 -16.57 -12.43 0.11
N ALA A 165 -16.95 -12.55 1.38
CA ALA A 165 -17.89 -13.57 1.84
C ALA A 165 -19.28 -13.46 1.19
N ASP A 166 -19.75 -12.24 0.92
CA ASP A 166 -21.02 -11.98 0.21
C ASP A 166 -20.98 -12.49 -1.26
N ILE A 167 -19.85 -12.35 -1.93
CA ILE A 167 -19.62 -12.88 -3.29
C ILE A 167 -19.54 -14.41 -3.26
N LEU A 168 -18.83 -15.00 -2.30
CA LEU A 168 -18.76 -16.46 -2.13
C LEU A 168 -20.14 -17.05 -1.88
N ALA A 169 -20.92 -16.46 -0.98
CA ALA A 169 -22.27 -16.89 -0.66
C ALA A 169 -23.20 -16.81 -1.88
N ALA A 170 -23.13 -15.73 -2.67
CA ALA A 170 -23.90 -15.58 -3.91
C ALA A 170 -23.52 -16.64 -4.97
N ALA A 171 -22.28 -17.13 -4.95
CA ALA A 171 -21.79 -18.21 -5.80
C ALA A 171 -22.05 -19.62 -5.25
N GLY A 172 -22.67 -19.76 -4.07
CA GLY A 172 -22.91 -21.05 -3.41
C GLY A 172 -21.64 -21.69 -2.81
N SER A 173 -20.65 -20.86 -2.45
CA SER A 173 -19.40 -21.27 -1.82
C SER A 173 -19.26 -20.65 -0.42
N SER A 174 -18.30 -21.16 0.35
CA SER A 174 -17.83 -20.61 1.62
C SER A 174 -16.31 -20.48 1.63
#